data_AF-A0AAW9YGV9-F1
#
_entry.id   AF-A0AAW9YGV9-F1
#
_cell.length_a   1.000
_cell.length_b   1.000
_cell.length_c   1.000
_cell.angle_alpha   90.00
_cell.angle_beta   90.00
_cell.angle_gamma   90.00
#
_symmetry.space_group_name_H-M   'P 1'
#
loop_
_entity.id
_entity.type
_entity.pdbx_description
1 polymer ?
#
loop_
_entity_poly.entity_id
_entity_poly.type
_entity_poly.pdbx_seq_one_letter_code
_entity_poly.pdbx_strand_id
1 'polypeptide(L)'
;MITVTLVSLLHTLGPRFPVYAPSLLLPLLDEHQGDLWLPSIKGVDVTALRQHAKGREAQSLAPLAAGWCDFGAGGQGETPELDALASYDEEMLDNLLMYWHSPGKINSPITDNLFELRRGVVDEAHGSKLAVAWEQQQQRRFEQIMAGAWAGRDQLCFVEVESAYWLRQRFCETAEITLVTPALG
;
A
#
# COMPACT_ATOMS: atom_id res chain seq x y z
N MET A 1 -12.23 11.05 -18.27
CA MET A 1 -11.61 9.84 -17.71
C MET A 1 -10.58 10.32 -16.72
N ILE A 2 -10.65 9.88 -15.46
CA ILE A 2 -9.83 10.42 -14.38
C ILE A 2 -8.69 9.45 -14.10
N THR A 3 -7.48 9.96 -13.92
CA THR A 3 -6.30 9.12 -13.72
C THR A 3 -6.00 8.96 -12.23
N VAL A 4 -5.85 7.71 -11.79
CA VAL A 4 -5.32 7.39 -10.46
C VAL A 4 -4.03 6.61 -10.64
N THR A 5 -2.90 7.17 -10.20
CA THR A 5 -1.62 6.47 -10.14
C THR A 5 -1.42 5.98 -8.71
N LEU A 6 -1.31 4.66 -8.53
CA LEU A 6 -1.16 4.05 -7.20
C LEU A 6 0.19 3.34 -7.07
N VAL A 7 0.99 3.84 -6.14
CA VAL A 7 2.36 3.40 -5.87
C VAL A 7 2.41 2.70 -4.52
N SER A 8 2.82 1.43 -4.54
CA SER A 8 3.06 0.64 -3.32
C SER A 8 4.33 1.13 -2.62
N LEU A 9 4.24 1.35 -1.32
CA LEU A 9 5.33 1.64 -0.40
C LEU A 9 5.64 0.39 0.42
N LEU A 10 6.92 0.14 0.62
CA LEU A 10 7.37 -1.03 1.36
C LEU A 10 7.36 -0.83 2.88
N HIS A 11 7.23 0.41 3.37
CA HIS A 11 7.20 0.70 4.79
C HIS A 11 8.38 0.02 5.54
N THR A 12 8.11 -0.79 6.57
CA THR A 12 9.09 -1.56 7.34
C THR A 12 9.82 -2.63 6.53
N LEU A 13 9.29 -3.03 5.37
CA LEU A 13 9.93 -3.99 4.48
C LEU A 13 11.06 -3.36 3.64
N GLY A 14 11.11 -2.03 3.51
CA GLY A 14 12.07 -1.32 2.65
C GLY A 14 13.53 -1.80 2.77
N PRO A 15 14.10 -1.94 3.98
CA PRO A 15 15.47 -2.42 4.16
C PRO A 15 15.74 -3.83 3.60
N ARG A 16 14.72 -4.70 3.51
CA ARG A 16 14.84 -6.07 2.97
C ARG A 16 14.83 -6.10 1.44
N PHE A 17 14.36 -5.02 0.79
CA PHE A 17 14.17 -4.95 -0.66
C PHE A 17 14.82 -3.69 -1.27
N PRO A 18 16.16 -3.68 -1.44
CA PRO A 18 16.90 -2.48 -1.87
C PRO A 18 16.60 -2.05 -3.31
N VAL A 19 15.92 -2.88 -4.10
CA VAL A 19 15.51 -2.57 -5.48
C VAL A 19 14.50 -1.41 -5.57
N TYR A 20 13.94 -0.97 -4.44
CA TYR A 20 12.86 0.01 -4.37
C TYR A 20 13.22 1.23 -3.51
N ALA A 21 14.37 1.84 -3.82
CA ALA A 21 14.84 3.01 -3.08
C ALA A 21 13.89 4.21 -3.24
N PRO A 22 13.71 5.05 -2.19
CA PRO A 22 12.84 6.23 -2.26
C PRO A 22 13.18 7.19 -3.41
N SER A 23 14.44 7.25 -3.85
CA SER A 23 14.88 8.07 -4.98
C SER A 23 14.19 7.72 -6.29
N LEU A 24 13.77 6.46 -6.48
CA LEU A 24 13.02 6.02 -7.67
C LEU A 24 11.60 6.59 -7.71
N LEU A 25 11.06 6.97 -6.54
CA LEU A 25 9.70 7.44 -6.40
C LEU A 25 9.60 8.95 -6.63
N LEU A 26 10.69 9.70 -6.43
CA LEU A 26 10.71 11.16 -6.46
C LEU A 26 10.29 11.76 -7.82
N PRO A 27 10.72 11.22 -8.99
CA PRO A 27 10.32 11.76 -10.28
C PRO A 27 8.80 11.76 -10.50
N LEU A 28 8.06 10.82 -9.90
CA LEU A 28 6.60 10.78 -9.99
C LEU A 28 5.95 12.03 -9.39
N LEU A 29 6.58 12.66 -8.39
CA LEU A 29 6.07 13.90 -7.80
C LEU A 29 6.28 15.10 -8.72
N ASP A 30 7.37 15.10 -9.48
CA ASP A 30 7.74 16.19 -10.38
C ASP A 30 6.84 16.21 -11.62
N GLU A 31 6.40 15.04 -12.08
CA GLU A 31 5.54 14.89 -13.27
C GLU A 31 4.04 15.07 -12.98
N HIS A 32 3.61 14.80 -11.74
CA HIS A 32 2.19 14.86 -11.37
C HIS A 32 1.71 16.30 -11.15
N GLN A 33 0.49 16.65 -11.57
CA GLN A 33 -0.11 17.99 -11.33
C GLN A 33 -1.38 17.99 -10.45
N GLY A 34 -1.93 16.82 -10.13
CA GLY A 34 -3.14 16.70 -9.33
C GLY A 34 -2.91 16.56 -7.82
N ASP A 35 -3.85 15.90 -7.14
CA ASP A 35 -3.79 15.67 -5.70
C ASP A 35 -2.73 14.60 -5.38
N LEU A 36 -1.93 14.85 -4.34
CA LEU A 36 -0.90 13.95 -3.85
C LEU A 36 -1.35 13.38 -2.49
N TRP A 37 -1.40 12.05 -2.39
CA TRP A 37 -1.76 11.34 -1.18
C TRP A 37 -0.57 10.56 -0.63
N LEU A 38 -0.29 10.76 0.64
CA LEU A 38 0.74 10.04 1.40
C LEU A 38 0.09 9.36 2.61
N PRO A 39 0.61 8.20 3.05
CA PRO A 39 0.11 7.59 4.26
C PRO A 39 0.47 8.44 5.49
N SER A 40 -0.28 8.23 6.56
CA SER A 40 -0.03 8.87 7.86
C SER A 40 1.09 8.19 8.65
N ILE A 41 1.46 6.96 8.26
CA ILE A 41 2.56 6.23 8.87
C ILE A 41 3.90 6.91 8.58
N LYS A 42 4.82 6.83 9.54
CA LYS A 42 6.16 7.41 9.42
C LYS A 42 7.10 6.35 8.85
N GLY A 43 7.85 6.72 7.82
CA GLY A 43 8.85 5.86 7.19
C GLY A 43 9.92 6.70 6.51
N VAL A 44 11.06 6.08 6.17
CA VAL A 44 12.15 6.76 5.44
C VAL A 44 11.67 7.21 4.06
N ASP A 45 10.89 6.36 3.40
CA ASP A 45 10.20 6.63 2.14
C ASP A 45 9.24 7.81 2.24
N VAL A 46 8.27 7.76 3.16
CA VAL A 46 7.30 8.84 3.38
C VAL A 46 7.98 10.15 3.76
N THR A 47 9.05 10.10 4.56
CA THR A 47 9.84 11.27 4.92
C THR A 47 10.50 11.88 3.70
N ALA A 48 11.14 11.07 2.86
CA ALA A 48 11.78 11.53 1.62
C ALA A 48 10.75 12.15 0.66
N LEU A 49 9.59 11.52 0.49
CA LEU A 49 8.49 12.02 -0.35
C LEU A 49 7.98 13.38 0.15
N ARG A 50 7.73 13.52 1.45
CA ARG A 50 7.29 14.80 2.06
C ARG A 50 8.34 15.89 1.92
N GLN A 51 9.62 15.57 2.08
CA GLN A 51 10.72 16.53 1.92
C GLN A 51 10.87 16.97 0.46
N HIS A 52 10.77 16.06 -0.50
CA HIS A 52 10.89 16.36 -1.92
C HIS A 52 9.70 17.18 -2.44
N ALA A 53 8.50 16.96 -1.91
CA ALA A 53 7.30 17.69 -2.28
C ALA A 53 7.34 19.21 -2.00
N LYS A 54 8.35 19.73 -1.26
CA LYS A 54 8.75 21.15 -1.10
C LYS A 54 7.62 22.21 -1.19
N GLY A 55 6.53 22.03 -0.45
CA GLY A 55 5.43 23.01 -0.36
C GLY A 55 4.18 22.68 -1.17
N ARG A 56 4.17 21.58 -1.93
CA ARG A 56 2.93 21.00 -2.44
C ARG A 56 2.13 20.42 -1.26
N GLU A 57 0.84 20.73 -1.17
CA GLU A 57 -0.03 20.17 -0.13
C GLU A 57 -0.24 18.67 -0.37
N ALA A 58 0.67 17.85 0.17
CA ALA A 58 0.49 16.41 0.26
C ALA A 58 -0.60 16.10 1.30
N GLN A 59 -1.73 15.60 0.82
CA GLN A 59 -2.85 15.18 1.64
C GLN A 59 -2.47 13.90 2.39
N SER A 60 -3.03 13.72 3.59
CA SER A 60 -2.77 12.55 4.42
C SER A 60 -3.94 11.58 4.34
N LEU A 61 -3.64 10.34 3.97
CA LEU A 61 -4.61 9.25 3.97
C LEU A 61 -5.07 8.93 5.38
N ALA A 62 -6.31 8.42 5.49
CA ALA A 62 -6.84 7.91 6.74
C ALA A 62 -5.88 6.87 7.36
N PRO A 63 -5.66 6.89 8.69
CA PRO A 63 -4.75 5.96 9.35
C PRO A 63 -5.27 4.53 9.30
N LEU A 64 -4.36 3.55 9.20
CA LEU A 64 -4.65 2.11 9.25
C LEU A 64 -4.46 1.47 10.62
N ALA A 65 -4.03 2.22 11.64
CA ALA A 65 -3.59 1.67 12.93
C ALA A 65 -4.61 0.74 13.65
N ALA A 66 -5.90 0.79 13.29
CA ALA A 66 -6.93 -0.03 13.92
C ALA A 66 -7.15 -1.39 13.23
N GLY A 67 -6.80 -1.50 11.93
CA GLY A 67 -6.88 -2.72 11.13
C GLY A 67 -5.51 -3.26 10.67
N TRP A 68 -4.42 -2.58 11.03
CA TRP A 68 -3.06 -2.92 10.62
C TRP A 68 -2.51 -4.13 11.39
N CYS A 69 -1.78 -5.00 10.70
CA CYS A 69 -1.02 -6.09 11.29
C CYS A 69 0.37 -6.15 10.65
N ASP A 70 1.40 -5.77 11.41
CA ASP A 70 2.79 -5.80 10.97
C ASP A 70 3.26 -7.25 10.72
N PHE A 71 4.15 -7.41 9.74
CA PHE A 71 4.83 -8.70 9.51
C PHE A 71 5.54 -9.18 10.76
N GLY A 72 5.32 -10.45 11.11
CA GLY A 72 5.98 -11.08 12.26
C GLY A 72 5.57 -10.50 13.62
N ALA A 73 4.60 -9.59 13.69
CA ALA A 73 4.08 -9.04 14.94
C ALA A 73 3.01 -9.93 15.60
N GLY A 74 2.76 -11.12 15.04
CA GLY A 74 1.71 -12.05 15.48
C GLY A 74 1.89 -12.66 16.86
N GLY A 75 2.91 -12.30 17.66
CA GLY A 75 3.05 -12.87 19.01
C GLY A 75 3.21 -14.39 18.99
N GLN A 76 4.29 -14.87 18.37
CA GLN A 76 4.64 -16.30 18.36
C GLN A 76 4.44 -16.92 19.75
N GLY A 77 3.65 -17.99 19.79
CA GLY A 77 3.33 -18.75 20.99
C GLY A 77 2.05 -18.35 21.74
N GLU A 78 1.27 -17.38 21.27
CA GLU A 78 -0.01 -17.03 21.90
C GLU A 78 -1.16 -17.98 21.49
N THR A 79 -1.34 -18.22 20.19
CA THR A 79 -2.32 -19.20 19.66
C THR A 79 -1.77 -19.93 18.42
N PRO A 80 -2.31 -21.13 18.08
CA PRO A 80 -1.90 -21.84 16.86
C PRO A 80 -2.09 -21.04 15.57
N GLU A 81 -3.13 -20.20 15.50
CA GLU A 81 -3.42 -19.35 14.34
C GLU A 81 -2.38 -18.23 14.18
N LEU A 82 -1.91 -17.68 15.29
CA LEU A 82 -0.85 -16.68 15.32
C LEU A 82 0.52 -17.27 14.93
N ASP A 83 0.79 -18.51 15.33
CA ASP A 83 1.99 -19.25 14.88
C ASP A 83 1.93 -19.57 13.38
N ALA A 84 0.75 -19.91 12.87
CA ALA A 84 0.52 -20.13 11.45
C ALA A 84 0.71 -18.83 10.64
N LEU A 85 0.20 -17.70 11.12
CA LEU A 85 0.43 -16.39 10.51
C LEU A 85 1.92 -16.03 10.48
N ALA A 86 2.65 -16.25 11.58
CA ALA A 86 4.09 -15.98 11.62
C ALA A 86 4.86 -16.83 10.61
N SER A 87 4.52 -18.12 10.50
CA SER A 87 5.15 -19.03 9.53
C SER A 87 4.82 -18.61 8.09
N TYR A 88 3.56 -18.24 7.83
CA TYR A 88 3.12 -17.74 6.52
C TYR A 88 3.85 -16.44 6.14
N ASP A 89 4.01 -15.51 7.09
CA ASP A 89 4.73 -14.25 6.88
C ASP A 89 6.19 -14.51 6.49
N GLU A 90 6.88 -15.45 7.16
CA GLU A 90 8.24 -15.84 6.84
C GLU A 90 8.34 -16.41 5.41
N GLU A 91 7.51 -17.40 5.08
CA GLU A 91 7.48 -18.01 3.74
C GLU A 91 7.13 -17.00 2.65
N MET A 92 6.17 -16.12 2.90
CA MET A 92 5.79 -15.06 1.98
C MET A 92 6.95 -14.10 1.73
N LEU A 93 7.64 -13.65 2.78
CA LEU A 93 8.78 -12.73 2.64
C LEU A 93 9.94 -13.38 1.87
N ASP A 94 10.18 -14.68 2.03
CA ASP A 94 11.18 -15.42 1.25
C ASP A 94 10.80 -15.54 -0.22
N ASN A 95 9.52 -15.81 -0.51
CA ASN A 95 9.01 -15.81 -1.88
C ASN A 95 9.09 -14.42 -2.53
N LEU A 96 8.79 -13.37 -1.77
CA LEU A 96 8.91 -11.98 -2.23
C LEU A 96 10.37 -11.61 -2.51
N LEU A 97 11.34 -12.09 -1.72
CA LEU A 97 12.77 -11.87 -2.00
C LEU A 97 13.19 -12.42 -3.36
N MET A 98 12.63 -13.57 -3.75
CA MET A 98 12.89 -14.14 -5.07
C MET A 98 12.15 -13.39 -6.19
N TYR A 99 10.92 -12.94 -5.94
CA TYR A 99 10.05 -12.35 -6.96
C TYR A 99 10.28 -10.85 -7.19
N TRP A 100 10.52 -10.06 -6.14
CA TRP A 100 10.72 -8.61 -6.20
C TRP A 100 12.16 -8.24 -6.57
N HIS A 101 12.60 -8.66 -7.75
CA HIS A 101 13.91 -8.27 -8.29
C HIS A 101 13.87 -6.96 -9.11
N SER A 102 12.71 -6.31 -9.25
CA SER A 102 12.57 -5.00 -9.87
C SER A 102 11.38 -4.20 -9.30
N PRO A 103 11.39 -2.86 -9.39
CA PRO A 103 10.29 -2.02 -8.90
C PRO A 103 8.91 -2.33 -9.49
N GLY A 104 8.86 -2.66 -10.79
CA GLY A 104 7.62 -3.01 -11.46
C GLY A 104 6.95 -4.25 -10.87
N LYS A 105 7.72 -5.18 -10.29
CA LYS A 105 7.17 -6.38 -9.63
C LYS A 105 6.41 -6.04 -8.35
N ILE A 106 6.83 -4.98 -7.63
CA ILE A 106 6.18 -4.55 -6.38
C ILE A 106 4.78 -3.97 -6.65
N ASN A 107 4.57 -3.31 -7.79
CA ASN A 107 3.28 -2.74 -8.18
C ASN A 107 2.47 -3.67 -9.11
N SER A 108 2.77 -4.97 -9.11
CA SER A 108 2.17 -5.94 -10.04
C SER A 108 0.94 -6.66 -9.46
N PRO A 109 0.02 -7.15 -10.30
CA PRO A 109 -1.11 -7.95 -9.85
C PRO A 109 -0.73 -9.21 -9.06
N ILE A 110 0.44 -9.79 -9.32
CA ILE A 110 0.94 -10.95 -8.56
C ILE A 110 1.21 -10.54 -7.10
N THR A 111 1.78 -9.36 -6.89
CA THR A 111 1.96 -8.81 -5.54
C THR A 111 0.61 -8.57 -4.88
N ASP A 112 -0.33 -7.97 -5.61
CA ASP A 112 -1.67 -7.71 -5.07
C ASP A 112 -2.34 -8.99 -4.58
N ASN A 113 -2.31 -10.05 -5.38
CA ASN A 113 -2.87 -11.35 -5.01
C ASN A 113 -2.19 -11.96 -3.77
N LEU A 114 -0.87 -11.84 -3.63
CA LEU A 114 -0.15 -12.35 -2.45
C LEU A 114 -0.57 -11.61 -1.18
N PHE A 115 -0.77 -10.30 -1.26
CA PHE A 115 -1.23 -9.50 -0.11
C PHE A 115 -2.71 -9.70 0.20
N GLU A 116 -3.55 -9.95 -0.80
CA GLU A 116 -4.94 -10.38 -0.59
C GLU A 116 -5.00 -11.72 0.14
N LEU A 117 -4.18 -12.70 -0.28
CA LEU A 117 -4.10 -14.00 0.40
C LEU A 117 -3.59 -13.86 1.83
N ARG A 118 -2.53 -13.07 2.05
CA ARG A 118 -2.04 -12.76 3.41
C ARG A 118 -3.15 -12.15 4.26
N ARG A 119 -3.95 -11.25 3.70
CA ARG A 119 -5.06 -10.62 4.44
C ARG A 119 -6.03 -11.65 5.01
N GLY A 120 -6.36 -12.68 4.22
CA GLY A 120 -7.18 -13.80 4.70
C GLY A 120 -6.59 -14.50 5.92
N VAL A 121 -5.30 -14.82 5.89
CA VAL A 121 -4.59 -15.45 7.01
C VAL A 121 -4.58 -14.57 8.25
N VAL A 122 -4.35 -13.26 8.09
CA VAL A 122 -4.36 -12.32 9.23
C VAL A 122 -5.77 -12.19 9.82
N ASP A 123 -6.81 -12.18 8.99
CA ASP A 123 -8.19 -12.10 9.47
C ASP A 123 -8.63 -13.36 10.21
N GLU A 124 -8.14 -14.53 9.78
CA GLU A 124 -8.32 -15.80 10.51
C GLU A 124 -7.60 -15.76 11.87
N ALA A 125 -6.37 -15.24 11.92
CA ALA A 125 -5.56 -15.22 13.14
C ALA A 125 -6.05 -14.20 14.20
N HIS A 126 -6.52 -13.02 13.78
CA HIS A 126 -6.93 -11.95 14.69
C HIS A 126 -8.45 -11.79 14.86
N GLY A 127 -9.24 -12.48 14.02
CA GLY A 127 -10.69 -12.46 14.06
C GLY A 127 -11.35 -11.20 13.48
N SER A 128 -12.68 -11.18 13.54
CA SER A 128 -13.52 -10.25 12.78
C SER A 128 -13.37 -8.78 13.14
N LYS A 129 -12.91 -8.45 14.36
CA LYS A 129 -12.75 -7.05 14.77
C LYS A 129 -11.67 -6.35 13.95
N LEU A 130 -10.55 -7.03 13.70
CA LEU A 130 -9.46 -6.48 12.89
C LEU A 130 -9.89 -6.35 11.43
N ALA A 131 -10.54 -7.38 10.87
CA ALA A 131 -11.07 -7.39 9.51
C ALA A 131 -12.06 -6.24 9.26
N VAL A 132 -12.98 -6.00 10.19
CA VAL A 132 -13.94 -4.88 10.10
C VAL A 132 -13.23 -3.53 10.15
N ALA A 133 -12.23 -3.38 11.02
CA ALA A 133 -11.46 -2.14 11.09
C ALA A 133 -10.64 -1.90 9.82
N TRP A 134 -10.05 -2.95 9.25
CA TRP A 134 -9.35 -2.91 7.96
C TRP A 134 -10.28 -2.42 6.84
N GLU A 135 -11.40 -3.09 6.62
CA GLU A 135 -12.35 -2.73 5.55
C GLU A 135 -12.84 -1.29 5.70
N GLN A 136 -13.19 -0.87 6.92
CA GLN A 136 -13.64 0.51 7.18
C GLN A 136 -12.57 1.55 6.87
N GLN A 137 -11.30 1.27 7.18
CA GLN A 137 -10.21 2.22 6.92
C GLN A 137 -9.85 2.26 5.44
N GLN A 138 -9.89 1.12 4.76
CA GLN A 138 -9.68 1.03 3.32
C GLN A 138 -10.78 1.76 2.54
N GLN A 139 -12.03 1.56 2.93
CA GLN A 139 -13.17 2.29 2.37
C GLN A 139 -13.02 3.80 2.53
N ARG A 140 -12.61 4.29 3.71
CA ARG A 140 -12.36 5.72 3.93
C ARG A 140 -11.25 6.26 3.02
N ARG A 141 -10.16 5.51 2.85
CA ARG A 141 -9.06 5.92 1.95
C ARG A 141 -9.52 6.00 0.51
N PHE A 142 -10.32 5.04 0.05
CA PHE A 142 -10.93 5.09 -1.27
C PHE A 142 -11.81 6.32 -1.43
N GLU A 143 -12.71 6.58 -0.49
CA GLU A 143 -13.58 7.77 -0.52
C GLU A 143 -12.80 9.09 -0.56
N GLN A 144 -11.69 9.18 0.21
CA GLN A 144 -10.79 10.34 0.18
C GLN A 144 -10.22 10.59 -1.21
N ILE A 145 -9.67 9.55 -1.84
CA ILE A 145 -9.07 9.64 -3.18
C ILE A 145 -10.15 9.93 -4.23
N MET A 146 -11.32 9.28 -4.11
CA MET A 146 -12.44 9.45 -5.03
C MET A 146 -13.06 10.85 -4.99
N ALA A 147 -13.07 11.50 -3.83
CA ALA A 147 -13.52 12.89 -3.74
C ALA A 147 -12.69 13.83 -4.63
N GLY A 148 -11.37 13.61 -4.70
CA GLY A 148 -10.49 14.34 -5.61
C GLY A 148 -10.69 13.93 -7.07
N ALA A 149 -10.81 12.62 -7.31
CA ALA A 149 -11.02 12.07 -8.64
C ALA A 149 -12.31 12.61 -9.27
N TRP A 150 -13.45 12.54 -8.57
CA TRP A 150 -14.74 13.05 -9.06
C TRP A 150 -14.78 14.56 -9.28
N ALA A 151 -13.89 15.31 -8.64
CA ALA A 151 -13.67 16.72 -8.93
C ALA A 151 -12.83 16.96 -10.20
N GLY A 152 -12.50 15.92 -10.96
CA GLY A 152 -11.76 15.97 -12.21
C GLY A 152 -10.25 16.15 -12.05
N ARG A 153 -9.70 15.92 -10.84
CA ARG A 153 -8.26 16.03 -10.59
C ARG A 153 -7.61 14.65 -10.63
N ASP A 154 -6.48 14.55 -11.30
CA ASP A 154 -5.67 13.32 -11.25
C ASP A 154 -5.16 13.07 -9.83
N GLN A 155 -4.97 11.81 -9.48
CA GLN A 155 -4.58 11.40 -8.13
C GLN A 155 -3.25 10.64 -8.21
N LEU A 156 -2.27 11.04 -7.40
CA LEU A 156 -1.05 10.27 -7.17
C LEU A 156 -1.05 9.80 -5.72
N CYS A 157 -1.18 8.50 -5.53
CA CYS A 157 -1.36 7.89 -4.22
C CYS A 157 -0.18 6.98 -3.90
N PHE A 158 0.58 7.33 -2.87
CA PHE A 158 1.52 6.42 -2.25
C PHE A 158 0.81 5.73 -1.08
N VAL A 159 0.80 4.40 -1.08
CA VAL A 159 0.10 3.58 -0.09
C VAL A 159 0.96 2.40 0.32
N GLU A 160 0.83 1.92 1.55
CA GLU A 160 1.48 0.71 2.02
C GLU A 160 1.13 -0.47 1.10
N VAL A 161 2.09 -1.35 0.79
CA VAL A 161 1.89 -2.46 -0.15
C VAL A 161 0.72 -3.37 0.25
N GLU A 162 0.52 -3.58 1.56
CA GLU A 162 -0.64 -4.30 2.11
C GLU A 162 -1.97 -3.61 1.83
N SER A 163 -1.98 -2.27 1.72
CA SER A 163 -3.18 -1.51 1.39
C SER A 163 -3.41 -1.41 -0.11
N ALA A 164 -2.37 -1.64 -0.93
CA ALA A 164 -2.39 -1.35 -2.35
C ALA A 164 -3.32 -2.29 -3.12
N TYR A 165 -3.31 -3.59 -2.81
CA TYR A 165 -4.13 -4.59 -3.51
C TYR A 165 -5.62 -4.21 -3.48
N TRP A 166 -6.12 -3.87 -2.28
CA TRP A 166 -7.52 -3.55 -2.06
C TRP A 166 -7.93 -2.29 -2.84
N LEU A 167 -7.10 -1.25 -2.78
CA LEU A 167 -7.37 0.01 -3.47
C LEU A 167 -7.31 -0.16 -5.00
N ARG A 168 -6.31 -0.89 -5.52
CA ARG A 168 -6.21 -1.18 -6.96
C ARG A 168 -7.42 -1.95 -7.45
N GLN A 169 -7.86 -2.96 -6.71
CA GLN A 169 -9.06 -3.71 -7.04
C GLN A 169 -10.28 -2.79 -7.13
N ARG A 170 -10.54 -1.96 -6.10
CA ARG A 170 -11.68 -1.02 -6.10
C ARG A 170 -11.61 0.01 -7.22
N PHE A 171 -10.42 0.53 -7.53
CA PHE A 171 -10.26 1.47 -8.63
C PHE A 171 -10.50 0.81 -9.99
N CYS A 172 -10.03 -0.43 -10.20
CA CYS A 172 -10.31 -1.20 -11.40
C CYS A 172 -11.81 -1.51 -11.60
N GLU A 173 -12.56 -1.68 -10.50
CA GLU A 173 -14.02 -1.90 -10.53
C GLU A 173 -14.82 -0.62 -10.83
N THR A 174 -14.19 0.56 -10.85
CA THR A 174 -14.86 1.85 -11.06
C THR A 174 -14.69 2.33 -12.51
N ALA A 175 -15.80 2.38 -13.26
CA ALA A 175 -15.80 2.58 -14.72
C ALA A 175 -15.16 3.89 -15.22
N GLU A 176 -15.14 4.94 -14.40
CA GLU A 176 -14.63 6.27 -14.76
C GLU A 176 -13.12 6.46 -14.49
N ILE A 177 -12.49 5.49 -13.83
CA ILE A 177 -11.10 5.54 -13.41
C ILE A 177 -10.20 4.82 -14.39
N THR A 178 -9.09 5.44 -14.73
CA THR A 178 -7.93 4.76 -15.31
C THR A 178 -6.88 4.61 -14.23
N LEU A 179 -6.70 3.37 -13.77
CA LEU A 179 -5.62 3.03 -12.86
C LEU A 179 -4.32 2.91 -13.63
N VAL A 180 -3.32 3.70 -13.26
CA VAL A 180 -1.99 3.71 -13.88
C VAL A 180 -1.01 3.00 -12.96
N THR A 181 -0.29 2.03 -13.53
CA THR A 181 0.86 1.41 -12.87
C THR A 181 2.07 2.32 -13.09
N PRO A 182 2.79 2.73 -12.03
CA PRO A 182 3.93 3.63 -12.16
C PRO A 182 5.09 2.92 -12.88
N ALA A 183 5.69 3.60 -13.86
CA ALA A 183 6.95 3.16 -14.45
C ALA A 183 8.10 3.57 -13.53
N LEU A 184 8.67 2.59 -12.82
CA LEU A 184 9.74 2.79 -11.85
C LEU A 184 10.98 2.02 -12.31
N GLY A 185 12.04 2.74 -12.68
CA GLY A 185 13.33 2.17 -13.10
C GLY A 185 13.35 1.70 -14.54
#